data_AF-A0A9Q4L4J2-F1
#
_entry.id   AF-A0A9Q4L4J2-F1
#
_cell.length_a   1.000
_cell.length_b   1.000
_cell.length_c   1.000
_cell.angle_alpha   90.00
_cell.angle_beta   90.00
_cell.angle_gamma   90.00
#
_symmetry.space_group_name_H-M   'P 1'
#
loop_
_entity.id
_entity.type
_entity.pdbx_description
1 polymer ?
#
loop_
_entity_poly.entity_id
_entity_poly.type
_entity_poly.pdbx_seq_one_letter_code
_entity_poly.pdbx_strand_id
1 'polypeptide(L)'
;MKDPESSTVFAGVDGRTDTELPEWYRQKKTVDDPESFVEAVRDLPQAVETTVAYQNPYTDEWVETERFNAVVEPTRARDQAGADEPDADPLFHVPTNSYSIINPVDVYGPLEEVLREETIDETPLGDVMFGEIRRYRGGGEVHMDVMFDGLEVRLPGRSEPITMGVTSGYDFFGEHAVYVEGFAQDGYCSNTMRSLTDKEVIKHVGDVRNFRTWWEEILAQVELVADDLFEFIRDAQDIDLDFSELPFTVTEFYSLLGFPDYLAERATEDTEANAASPFEIDMWTLHSGATYALTHFFQGKEGASLDQYVRVANDILFNPEGTIERVEQAYEQQLDTEDGDGSQSSLAGERALASIERVNEDLQANVEQFEAREEVLRERFQQVTN
;
A
#
# COMPACT_ATOMS: atom_id res chain seq x y z
N MET A 1 7.10 -4.90 8.45
CA MET A 1 5.98 -4.11 9.01
C MET A 1 5.80 -4.47 10.48
N LYS A 2 5.05 -3.71 11.30
CA LYS A 2 4.61 -4.28 12.59
C LYS A 2 3.77 -5.54 12.32
N ASP A 3 4.08 -6.61 13.04
CA ASP A 3 3.33 -7.85 12.92
C ASP A 3 1.88 -7.62 13.33
N PRO A 4 0.90 -8.13 12.55
CA PRO A 4 -0.50 -8.06 12.94
C PRO A 4 -0.74 -8.91 14.20
N GLU A 5 -1.73 -8.52 15.00
CA GLU A 5 -2.18 -9.32 16.14
C GLU A 5 -2.81 -10.64 15.66
N SER A 6 -3.44 -10.59 14.49
CA SER A 6 -3.89 -11.78 13.76
C SER A 6 -4.03 -11.47 12.28
N SER A 7 -3.88 -12.51 11.46
CA SER A 7 -4.26 -12.47 10.05
C SER A 7 -5.20 -13.61 9.70
N THR A 8 -6.12 -13.35 8.78
CA THR A 8 -7.09 -14.30 8.24
C THR A 8 -6.93 -14.34 6.73
N VAL A 9 -6.59 -15.49 6.18
CA VAL A 9 -6.53 -15.70 4.72
C VAL A 9 -7.89 -16.17 4.24
N PHE A 10 -8.35 -15.61 3.13
CA PHE A 10 -9.62 -15.97 2.52
C PHE A 10 -9.49 -16.31 1.03
N ALA A 11 -10.44 -17.10 0.52
CA ALA A 11 -10.58 -17.43 -0.89
C ALA A 11 -12.07 -17.58 -1.24
N GLY A 12 -12.48 -17.01 -2.37
CA GLY A 12 -13.88 -16.99 -2.79
C GLY A 12 -14.79 -16.11 -1.93
N VAL A 13 -15.98 -15.82 -2.44
CA VAL A 13 -16.93 -14.89 -1.79
C VAL A 13 -17.65 -15.53 -0.60
N ASP A 14 -18.42 -16.59 -0.82
CA ASP A 14 -19.41 -17.11 0.15
C ASP A 14 -19.32 -18.62 0.37
N GLY A 15 -18.19 -19.25 -0.01
CA GLY A 15 -17.93 -20.68 0.16
C GLY A 15 -18.83 -21.58 -0.70
N ARG A 16 -19.56 -21.02 -1.67
CA ARG A 16 -20.38 -21.81 -2.61
C ARG A 16 -19.60 -22.25 -3.84
N THR A 17 -18.50 -21.57 -4.12
CA THR A 17 -17.55 -21.92 -5.18
C THR A 17 -16.28 -22.48 -4.56
N ASP A 18 -15.74 -23.52 -5.20
CA ASP A 18 -14.49 -24.17 -4.81
C ASP A 18 -13.30 -23.31 -5.29
N THR A 19 -13.23 -22.07 -4.79
CA THR A 19 -12.12 -21.15 -5.12
C THR A 19 -10.87 -21.61 -4.40
N GLU A 20 -9.85 -22.01 -5.16
CA GLU A 20 -8.56 -22.41 -4.62
C GLU A 20 -7.59 -21.22 -4.58
N LEU A 21 -6.78 -21.13 -3.51
CA LEU A 21 -5.64 -20.21 -3.50
C LEU A 21 -4.65 -20.57 -4.61
N PRO A 22 -4.10 -19.60 -5.36
CA PRO A 22 -2.99 -19.86 -6.27
C PRO A 22 -1.81 -20.51 -5.55
N GLU A 23 -1.13 -21.44 -6.23
CA GLU A 23 -0.08 -22.27 -5.62
C GLU A 23 1.06 -21.42 -5.02
N TRP A 24 1.47 -20.36 -5.72
CA TRP A 24 2.51 -19.43 -5.24
C TRP A 24 2.11 -18.73 -3.93
N TYR A 25 0.81 -18.42 -3.76
CA TYR A 25 0.29 -17.75 -2.58
C TYR A 25 0.16 -18.74 -1.41
N ARG A 26 -0.36 -19.94 -1.69
CA ARG A 26 -0.51 -21.03 -0.73
C ARG A 26 0.83 -21.44 -0.10
N GLN A 27 1.88 -21.57 -0.91
CA GLN A 27 3.23 -21.90 -0.43
C GLN A 27 3.79 -20.86 0.55
N LYS A 28 3.41 -19.60 0.39
CA LYS A 28 3.88 -18.48 1.22
C LYS A 28 3.09 -18.31 2.50
N LYS A 29 1.77 -18.53 2.46
CA LYS A 29 0.89 -18.34 3.62
C LYS A 29 0.70 -19.59 4.48
N THR A 30 1.03 -20.79 3.99
CA THR A 30 0.84 -22.06 4.70
C THR A 30 -0.57 -22.22 5.28
N VAL A 31 -1.59 -21.98 4.45
CA VAL A 31 -3.01 -22.14 4.80
C VAL A 31 -3.61 -23.24 3.92
N ASP A 32 -4.13 -24.29 4.57
CA ASP A 32 -4.72 -25.45 3.90
C ASP A 32 -6.22 -25.27 3.62
N ASP A 33 -6.93 -24.47 4.43
CA ASP A 33 -8.38 -24.26 4.36
C ASP A 33 -8.70 -22.78 4.63
N PRO A 34 -8.70 -21.91 3.60
CA PRO A 34 -9.01 -20.49 3.76
C PRO A 34 -10.50 -20.27 4.06
N GLU A 35 -10.82 -19.22 4.81
CA GLU A 35 -12.21 -18.81 5.04
C GLU A 35 -12.83 -18.20 3.76
N SER A 36 -14.16 -18.15 3.68
CA SER A 36 -14.79 -17.31 2.65
C SER A 36 -14.66 -15.83 3.02
N PHE A 37 -14.61 -14.95 2.02
CA PHE A 37 -14.54 -13.50 2.24
C PHE A 37 -15.66 -13.00 3.16
N VAL A 38 -16.89 -13.48 2.95
CA VAL A 38 -18.06 -13.08 3.75
C VAL A 38 -17.94 -13.52 5.21
N GLU A 39 -17.38 -14.70 5.48
CA GLU A 39 -17.11 -15.16 6.85
C GLU A 39 -16.02 -14.30 7.50
N ALA A 40 -14.91 -14.09 6.80
CA ALA A 40 -13.80 -13.28 7.28
C ALA A 40 -14.21 -11.83 7.62
N VAL A 41 -15.09 -11.22 6.81
CA VAL A 41 -15.65 -9.88 7.07
C VAL A 41 -16.62 -9.88 8.26
N ARG A 42 -17.44 -10.92 8.43
CA ARG A 42 -18.39 -11.02 9.55
C ARG A 42 -17.68 -11.16 10.90
N ASP A 43 -16.49 -11.73 10.90
CA ASP A 43 -15.67 -11.92 12.10
C ASP A 43 -14.83 -10.67 12.46
N LEU A 44 -14.96 -9.58 11.70
CA LEU A 44 -14.35 -8.30 12.04
C LEU A 44 -15.09 -7.60 13.20
N PRO A 45 -14.34 -7.02 14.16
CA PRO A 45 -14.95 -6.25 15.24
C PRO A 45 -15.83 -5.11 14.74
N GLN A 46 -16.96 -4.93 15.42
CA GLN A 46 -17.87 -3.83 15.17
C GLN A 46 -17.68 -2.73 16.20
N ALA A 47 -18.17 -1.54 15.88
CA ALA A 47 -18.15 -0.38 16.75
C ALA A 47 -19.57 0.15 16.99
N VAL A 48 -19.83 0.57 18.22
CA VAL A 48 -21.04 1.30 18.60
C VAL A 48 -20.69 2.50 19.47
N GLU A 49 -21.58 3.50 19.50
CA GLU A 49 -21.43 4.65 20.38
C GLU A 49 -21.98 4.36 21.79
N THR A 50 -21.31 4.91 22.79
CA THR A 50 -21.78 5.00 24.17
C THR A 50 -21.47 6.36 24.76
N THR A 51 -22.16 6.72 25.84
CA THR A 51 -22.05 8.03 26.49
C THR A 51 -20.73 8.18 27.24
N VAL A 52 -20.14 9.38 27.18
CA VAL A 52 -18.94 9.74 27.95
C VAL A 52 -19.34 10.54 29.18
N ALA A 53 -18.73 10.22 30.31
CA ALA A 53 -18.83 11.01 31.53
C ALA A 53 -17.43 11.41 32.04
N TYR A 54 -17.32 12.57 32.68
CA TYR A 54 -16.11 13.00 33.39
C TYR A 54 -16.37 13.11 34.89
N GLN A 55 -15.37 12.82 35.71
CA GLN A 55 -15.46 13.02 37.16
C GLN A 55 -15.25 14.51 37.46
N ASN A 56 -16.28 15.16 38.00
CA ASN A 56 -16.20 16.57 38.35
C ASN A 56 -15.25 16.75 39.55
N PRO A 57 -14.14 17.50 39.41
CA PRO A 57 -13.12 17.60 40.46
C PRO A 57 -13.58 18.35 41.72
N TYR A 58 -14.75 19.00 41.67
CA TYR A 58 -15.31 19.75 42.80
C TYR A 58 -16.45 19.02 43.51
N THR A 59 -17.16 18.12 42.83
CA THR A 59 -18.29 17.38 43.41
C THR A 59 -18.03 15.88 43.56
N ASP A 60 -16.97 15.36 42.94
CA ASP A 60 -16.65 13.92 42.88
C ASP A 60 -17.75 13.08 42.20
N GLU A 61 -18.64 13.73 41.46
CA GLU A 61 -19.73 13.10 40.70
C GLU A 61 -19.34 12.92 39.24
N TRP A 62 -19.79 11.81 38.63
CA TRP A 62 -19.69 11.59 37.20
C TRP A 62 -20.76 12.41 36.47
N VAL A 63 -20.32 13.25 35.54
CA VAL A 63 -21.19 14.13 34.74
C VAL A 63 -21.06 13.74 33.27
N GLU A 64 -22.19 13.36 32.66
CA GLU A 64 -22.27 13.05 31.23
C GLU A 64 -22.03 14.30 30.37
N THR A 65 -21.40 14.13 29.21
CA THR A 65 -21.17 15.21 28.24
C THR A 65 -21.77 14.86 26.88
N GLU A 66 -22.47 15.81 26.27
CA GLU A 66 -23.03 15.67 24.91
C GLU A 66 -22.01 16.07 23.81
N ARG A 67 -20.81 16.52 24.21
CA ARG A 67 -19.77 16.97 23.26
C ARG A 67 -18.99 15.81 22.63
N PHE A 68 -18.96 14.68 23.30
CA PHE A 68 -18.16 13.51 22.95
C PHE A 68 -18.99 12.25 23.17
N ASN A 69 -18.78 11.27 22.30
CA ASN A 69 -19.23 9.90 22.50
C ASN A 69 -18.00 9.00 22.56
N ALA A 70 -18.13 7.84 23.19
CA ALA A 70 -17.12 6.80 23.18
C ALA A 70 -17.50 5.78 22.11
N VAL A 71 -16.54 5.38 21.30
CA VAL A 71 -16.64 4.30 20.33
C VAL A 71 -16.10 3.06 21.00
N VAL A 72 -16.94 2.03 21.12
CA VAL A 72 -16.60 0.79 21.84
C VAL A 72 -16.89 -0.45 21.01
N GLU A 73 -16.15 -1.52 21.26
CA GLU A 73 -16.45 -2.85 20.73
C GLU A 73 -17.55 -3.53 21.58
N PRO A 74 -18.72 -3.85 21.01
CA PRO A 74 -19.85 -4.39 21.77
C PRO A 74 -19.58 -5.69 22.51
N THR A 75 -18.81 -6.60 21.91
CA THR A 75 -18.57 -7.94 22.47
C THR A 75 -17.68 -7.86 23.70
N ARG A 76 -16.57 -7.12 23.62
CA ARG A 76 -15.67 -6.80 24.72
C ARG A 76 -16.37 -6.02 25.83
N ALA A 77 -17.28 -5.11 25.48
CA ALA A 77 -18.06 -4.37 26.47
C ALA A 77 -18.98 -5.33 27.26
N ARG A 78 -19.54 -6.34 26.58
CA ARG A 78 -20.31 -7.40 27.20
C ARG A 78 -19.43 -8.33 28.04
N ASP A 79 -18.26 -8.70 27.56
CA ASP A 79 -17.34 -9.61 28.25
C ASP A 79 -16.71 -8.98 29.49
N GLN A 80 -16.45 -7.67 29.46
CA GLN A 80 -16.05 -6.86 30.60
C GLN A 80 -17.17 -6.77 31.66
N ALA A 81 -18.43 -6.74 31.23
CA ALA A 81 -19.59 -6.76 32.13
C ALA A 81 -19.86 -8.16 32.70
N GLY A 82 -19.53 -9.21 31.94
CA GLY A 82 -19.45 -10.59 32.42
C GLY A 82 -18.21 -10.82 33.27
N ALA A 83 -18.19 -11.84 34.12
CA ALA A 83 -16.97 -12.20 34.85
C ALA A 83 -15.99 -13.01 33.98
N ASP A 84 -16.19 -13.00 32.65
CA ASP A 84 -15.47 -13.83 31.68
C ASP A 84 -14.10 -13.21 31.37
N GLU A 85 -14.05 -11.91 31.06
CA GLU A 85 -12.80 -11.16 30.84
C GLU A 85 -12.89 -9.74 31.43
N PRO A 86 -12.78 -9.58 32.77
CA PRO A 86 -12.95 -8.27 33.43
C PRO A 86 -11.88 -7.23 33.07
N ASP A 87 -10.76 -7.67 32.49
CA ASP A 87 -9.67 -6.80 32.03
C ASP A 87 -9.77 -6.43 30.54
N ALA A 88 -10.79 -6.90 29.82
CA ALA A 88 -11.03 -6.50 28.44
C ALA A 88 -11.27 -4.98 28.38
N ASP A 89 -10.51 -4.26 27.55
CA ASP A 89 -10.75 -2.85 27.26
C ASP A 89 -11.61 -2.74 25.99
N PRO A 90 -12.89 -2.37 26.12
CA PRO A 90 -13.77 -2.21 24.96
C PRO A 90 -13.59 -0.87 24.27
N LEU A 91 -12.89 0.09 24.86
CA LEU A 91 -12.79 1.45 24.33
C LEU A 91 -11.84 1.49 23.14
N PHE A 92 -12.37 1.85 21.97
CA PHE A 92 -11.54 2.22 20.83
C PHE A 92 -11.14 3.69 20.90
N HIS A 93 -12.11 4.61 20.99
CA HIS A 93 -11.84 6.04 20.84
C HIS A 93 -12.90 6.90 21.53
N VAL A 94 -12.56 8.14 21.88
CA VAL A 94 -13.50 9.17 22.36
C VAL A 94 -13.47 10.38 21.43
N PRO A 95 -14.15 10.32 20.27
CA PRO A 95 -14.19 11.43 19.33
C PRO A 95 -15.23 12.50 19.72
N THR A 96 -15.20 13.62 19.00
CA THR A 96 -16.31 14.58 19.01
C THR A 96 -17.57 13.93 18.45
N ASN A 97 -18.74 14.45 18.82
CA ASN A 97 -20.06 13.96 18.36
C ASN A 97 -20.34 14.04 16.84
N SER A 98 -19.36 14.49 16.05
CA SER A 98 -19.42 14.54 14.58
C SER A 98 -18.84 13.29 13.91
N TYR A 99 -18.30 12.35 14.69
CA TYR A 99 -17.73 11.11 14.17
C TYR A 99 -18.85 10.16 13.72
N SER A 100 -18.71 9.63 12.51
CA SER A 100 -19.59 8.62 11.94
C SER A 100 -18.90 7.26 12.00
N ILE A 101 -19.44 6.33 12.77
CA ILE A 101 -19.01 4.93 12.75
C ILE A 101 -19.35 4.34 11.37
N ILE A 102 -18.37 3.69 10.75
CA ILE A 102 -18.56 2.91 9.52
C ILE A 102 -18.16 1.48 9.87
N ASN A 103 -19.13 0.56 9.97
CA ASN A 103 -18.82 -0.82 10.33
C ASN A 103 -18.34 -1.61 9.11
N PRO A 104 -17.59 -2.71 9.31
CA PRO A 104 -16.98 -3.45 8.20
C PRO A 104 -18.01 -4.00 7.23
N VAL A 105 -19.15 -4.46 7.74
CA VAL A 105 -20.27 -4.96 6.93
C VAL A 105 -20.85 -3.87 6.02
N ASP A 106 -20.84 -2.61 6.45
CA ASP A 106 -21.34 -1.49 5.64
C ASP A 106 -20.41 -1.20 4.46
N VAL A 107 -19.10 -1.39 4.64
CA VAL A 107 -18.07 -1.17 3.60
C VAL A 107 -17.98 -2.35 2.65
N TYR A 108 -17.82 -3.56 3.20
CA TYR A 108 -17.46 -4.76 2.44
C TYR A 108 -18.67 -5.60 2.01
N GLY A 109 -19.85 -5.39 2.60
CA GLY A 109 -21.09 -6.03 2.14
C GLY A 109 -21.41 -5.68 0.68
N PRO A 110 -21.36 -4.39 0.27
CA PRO A 110 -21.54 -4.02 -1.13
C PRO A 110 -20.51 -4.62 -2.09
N LEU A 111 -19.26 -4.84 -1.65
CA LEU A 111 -18.23 -5.51 -2.46
C LEU A 111 -18.65 -6.95 -2.83
N GLU A 112 -19.36 -7.65 -1.93
CA GLU A 112 -19.89 -9.00 -2.20
C GLU A 112 -20.80 -9.04 -3.44
N GLU A 113 -21.60 -7.99 -3.67
CA GLU A 113 -22.47 -7.89 -4.84
C GLU A 113 -21.66 -7.60 -6.11
N VAL A 114 -20.75 -6.63 -6.03
CA VAL A 114 -19.89 -6.23 -7.15
C VAL A 114 -19.05 -7.41 -7.64
N LEU A 115 -18.45 -8.18 -6.73
CA LEU A 115 -17.62 -9.34 -7.08
C LEU A 115 -18.39 -10.47 -7.77
N ARG A 116 -19.72 -10.55 -7.59
CA ARG A 116 -20.55 -11.54 -8.30
C ARG A 116 -20.97 -11.08 -9.69
N GLU A 117 -20.97 -9.78 -9.93
CA GLU A 117 -21.42 -9.17 -11.18
C GLU A 117 -20.26 -8.92 -12.14
N GLU A 118 -19.13 -8.42 -11.62
CA GLU A 118 -17.92 -8.13 -12.38
C GLU A 118 -17.16 -9.41 -12.72
N THR A 119 -16.49 -9.41 -13.88
CA THR A 119 -15.82 -10.60 -14.43
C THR A 119 -14.44 -10.30 -14.96
N ILE A 120 -13.54 -11.29 -14.85
CA ILE A 120 -12.29 -11.37 -15.59
C ILE A 120 -12.30 -12.60 -16.48
N ASP A 121 -12.00 -12.45 -17.78
CA ASP A 121 -12.06 -13.54 -18.76
C ASP A 121 -13.38 -14.35 -18.68
N GLU A 122 -14.52 -13.65 -18.60
CA GLU A 122 -15.87 -14.21 -18.44
C GLU A 122 -16.13 -14.97 -17.12
N THR A 123 -15.16 -14.98 -16.19
CA THR A 123 -15.26 -15.60 -14.86
C THR A 123 -15.58 -14.54 -13.82
N PRO A 124 -16.61 -14.71 -12.97
CA PRO A 124 -16.91 -13.76 -11.90
C PRO A 124 -15.69 -13.53 -10.99
N LEU A 125 -15.40 -12.27 -10.65
CA LEU A 125 -14.28 -11.94 -9.76
C LEU A 125 -14.36 -12.68 -8.44
N GLY A 126 -15.58 -12.89 -7.93
CA GLY A 126 -15.84 -13.62 -6.71
C GLY A 126 -15.44 -15.10 -6.71
N ASP A 127 -15.27 -15.69 -7.90
CA ASP A 127 -14.84 -17.09 -8.06
C ASP A 127 -13.32 -17.24 -8.15
N VAL A 128 -12.61 -16.13 -8.37
CA VAL A 128 -11.14 -16.07 -8.49
C VAL A 128 -10.48 -15.18 -7.44
N MET A 129 -11.28 -14.61 -6.52
CA MET A 129 -10.76 -13.74 -5.47
C MET A 129 -10.04 -14.52 -4.37
N PHE A 130 -9.00 -13.94 -3.83
CA PHE A 130 -8.32 -14.41 -2.63
C PHE A 130 -7.59 -13.27 -1.94
N GLY A 131 -7.15 -13.48 -0.70
CA GLY A 131 -6.45 -12.42 0.01
C GLY A 131 -6.22 -12.66 1.48
N GLU A 132 -5.90 -11.57 2.19
CA GLU A 132 -5.61 -11.58 3.61
C GLU A 132 -6.21 -10.35 4.30
N ILE A 133 -6.80 -10.58 5.47
CA ILE A 133 -7.19 -9.51 6.40
C ILE A 133 -6.19 -9.52 7.57
N ARG A 134 -5.64 -8.35 7.89
CA ARG A 134 -4.68 -8.12 8.97
C ARG A 134 -5.31 -7.21 10.02
N ARG A 135 -5.33 -7.67 11.27
CA ARG A 135 -5.97 -6.98 12.40
C ARG A 135 -4.92 -6.47 13.39
N TYR A 136 -5.13 -5.25 13.86
CA TYR A 136 -4.30 -4.57 14.84
C TYR A 136 -5.19 -3.96 15.93
N ARG A 137 -4.61 -3.72 17.12
CA ARG A 137 -5.26 -3.02 18.23
C ARG A 137 -6.63 -3.57 18.60
N GLY A 138 -6.70 -4.89 18.74
CA GLY A 138 -7.93 -5.61 19.02
C GLY A 138 -8.94 -5.62 17.88
N GLY A 139 -8.47 -5.40 16.64
CA GLY A 139 -9.27 -5.27 15.42
C GLY A 139 -10.00 -3.95 15.28
N GLY A 140 -9.63 -2.94 16.08
CA GLY A 140 -10.02 -1.56 15.84
C GLY A 140 -9.26 -0.88 14.69
N GLU A 141 -8.21 -1.53 14.18
CA GLU A 141 -7.44 -1.14 12.98
C GLU A 141 -7.31 -2.38 12.08
N VAL A 142 -7.73 -2.27 10.83
CA VAL A 142 -7.80 -3.39 9.87
C VAL A 142 -7.26 -2.96 8.52
N HIS A 143 -6.43 -3.82 7.95
CA HIS A 143 -5.95 -3.72 6.58
C HIS A 143 -6.30 -5.00 5.84
N MET A 144 -6.71 -4.89 4.59
CA MET A 144 -7.20 -5.99 3.77
C MET A 144 -6.58 -5.90 2.39
N ASP A 145 -6.03 -7.01 1.92
CA ASP A 145 -5.50 -7.14 0.58
C ASP A 145 -6.36 -8.18 -0.16
N VAL A 146 -7.02 -7.78 -1.26
CA VAL A 146 -7.87 -8.62 -2.11
C VAL A 146 -7.23 -8.70 -3.50
N MET A 147 -6.93 -9.90 -3.98
CA MET A 147 -6.35 -10.18 -5.30
C MET A 147 -7.27 -11.06 -6.12
N PHE A 148 -7.08 -11.06 -7.44
CA PHE A 148 -7.87 -11.86 -8.38
C PHE A 148 -6.94 -12.72 -9.22
N ASP A 149 -7.14 -14.05 -9.18
CA ASP A 149 -6.45 -14.96 -10.08
C ASP A 149 -6.88 -14.67 -11.53
N GLY A 150 -5.92 -14.62 -12.44
CA GLY A 150 -6.12 -14.15 -13.83
C GLY A 150 -5.90 -12.65 -14.03
N LEU A 151 -5.95 -11.81 -12.99
CA LEU A 151 -5.59 -10.39 -13.10
C LEU A 151 -4.09 -10.23 -12.81
N GLU A 152 -3.27 -10.59 -13.79
CA GLU A 152 -1.83 -10.78 -13.58
C GLU A 152 -0.95 -10.26 -14.72
N VAL A 153 0.26 -9.84 -14.35
CA VAL A 153 1.37 -9.58 -15.27
C VAL A 153 2.38 -10.72 -15.16
N ARG A 154 2.75 -11.33 -16.30
CA ARG A 154 3.80 -12.36 -16.37
C ARG A 154 5.05 -11.81 -17.05
N LEU A 155 6.12 -11.65 -16.26
CA LEU A 155 7.42 -11.24 -16.79
C LEU A 155 8.14 -12.40 -17.48
N PRO A 156 8.85 -12.17 -18.60
CA PRO A 156 9.63 -13.20 -19.27
C PRO A 156 10.64 -13.86 -18.33
N GLY A 157 10.70 -15.20 -18.32
CA GLY A 157 11.67 -15.95 -17.52
C GLY A 157 11.30 -16.15 -16.05
N ARG A 158 10.15 -15.64 -15.58
CA ARG A 158 9.63 -15.89 -14.23
C ARG A 158 8.48 -16.91 -14.25
N SER A 159 8.43 -17.78 -13.23
CA SER A 159 7.37 -18.79 -13.06
C SER A 159 6.12 -18.20 -12.40
N GLU A 160 6.32 -17.31 -11.44
CA GLU A 160 5.27 -16.69 -10.64
C GLU A 160 4.84 -15.33 -11.24
N PRO A 161 3.54 -15.01 -11.22
CA PRO A 161 3.01 -13.76 -11.75
C PRO A 161 3.14 -12.60 -10.76
N ILE A 162 3.01 -11.37 -11.25
CA ILE A 162 2.63 -10.21 -10.45
C ILE A 162 1.09 -10.16 -10.47
N THR A 163 0.45 -10.50 -9.35
CA THR A 163 -1.02 -10.55 -9.25
C THR A 163 -1.57 -9.24 -8.70
N MET A 164 -2.65 -8.73 -9.29
CA MET A 164 -3.23 -7.43 -8.95
C MET A 164 -4.54 -7.55 -8.20
N GLY A 165 -4.92 -6.43 -7.58
CA GLY A 165 -6.19 -6.27 -6.90
C GLY A 165 -6.25 -4.96 -6.13
N VAL A 166 -6.92 -4.97 -4.98
CA VAL A 166 -7.16 -3.79 -4.14
C VAL A 166 -6.68 -4.01 -2.71
N THR A 167 -6.06 -2.98 -2.13
CA THR A 167 -5.76 -2.92 -0.70
C THR A 167 -6.67 -1.87 -0.07
N SER A 168 -7.34 -2.24 1.02
CA SER A 168 -8.24 -1.36 1.76
C SER A 168 -7.95 -1.40 3.24
N GLY A 169 -8.48 -0.45 3.98
CA GLY A 169 -8.36 -0.47 5.43
C GLY A 169 -9.17 0.61 6.11
N TYR A 170 -9.27 0.52 7.43
CA TYR A 170 -9.95 1.49 8.28
C TYR A 170 -9.43 1.38 9.72
N ASP A 171 -9.64 2.43 10.51
CA ASP A 171 -9.55 2.33 11.96
C ASP A 171 -10.61 3.13 12.72
N PHE A 172 -10.96 2.66 13.91
CA PHE A 172 -11.90 3.33 14.82
C PHE A 172 -11.21 4.39 15.70
N PHE A 173 -9.89 4.52 15.62
CA PHE A 173 -9.07 5.43 16.44
C PHE A 173 -8.96 6.84 15.82
N GLY A 174 -9.43 7.03 14.60
CA GLY A 174 -9.36 8.29 13.86
C GLY A 174 -7.96 8.61 13.33
N GLU A 175 -7.05 7.62 13.28
CA GLU A 175 -5.73 7.81 12.65
C GLU A 175 -5.88 7.75 11.11
N HIS A 176 -6.73 6.85 10.61
CA HIS A 176 -7.01 6.63 9.19
C HIS A 176 -8.50 6.49 8.92
N ALA A 177 -8.92 7.10 7.81
CA ALA A 177 -10.25 6.94 7.26
C ALA A 177 -10.37 5.61 6.50
N VAL A 178 -11.59 5.20 6.16
CA VAL A 178 -11.80 4.07 5.25
C VAL A 178 -11.16 4.41 3.92
N TYR A 179 -10.31 3.54 3.40
CA TYR A 179 -9.62 3.76 2.13
C TYR A 179 -9.61 2.51 1.27
N VAL A 180 -9.41 2.71 -0.03
CA VAL A 180 -9.06 1.67 -1.01
C VAL A 180 -8.10 2.25 -2.03
N GLU A 181 -7.17 1.43 -2.51
CA GLU A 181 -6.30 1.72 -3.65
C GLU A 181 -5.92 0.43 -4.38
N GLY A 182 -5.58 0.53 -5.65
CA GLY A 182 -5.01 -0.57 -6.42
C GLY A 182 -3.64 -0.97 -5.91
N PHE A 183 -3.37 -2.26 -5.91
CA PHE A 183 -2.08 -2.81 -5.51
C PHE A 183 -1.77 -4.09 -6.31
N ALA A 184 -0.52 -4.51 -6.26
CA ALA A 184 -0.07 -5.78 -6.81
C ALA A 184 0.87 -6.51 -5.84
N GLN A 185 0.95 -7.82 -5.98
CA GLN A 185 1.92 -8.65 -5.29
C GLN A 185 2.74 -9.45 -6.29
N ASP A 186 4.07 -9.27 -6.24
CA ASP A 186 5.00 -10.10 -7.01
C ASP A 186 5.08 -11.49 -6.39
N GLY A 187 4.55 -12.49 -7.08
CA GLY A 187 4.55 -13.89 -6.67
C GLY A 187 5.95 -14.50 -6.57
N TYR A 188 6.98 -13.90 -7.18
CA TYR A 188 8.37 -14.37 -7.07
C TYR A 188 8.96 -13.93 -5.71
N CYS A 189 9.10 -12.63 -5.46
CA CYS A 189 9.72 -12.10 -4.22
C CYS A 189 8.75 -11.86 -3.05
N SER A 190 7.44 -12.02 -3.26
CA SER A 190 6.36 -11.63 -2.33
C SER A 190 6.24 -10.13 -2.08
N ASN A 191 6.86 -9.29 -2.91
CA ASN A 191 6.88 -7.84 -2.70
C ASN A 191 5.53 -7.24 -3.07
N THR A 192 5.10 -6.25 -2.30
CA THR A 192 3.85 -5.54 -2.54
C THR A 192 4.13 -4.19 -3.21
N MET A 193 3.44 -3.95 -4.32
CA MET A 193 3.37 -2.66 -5.01
C MET A 193 2.05 -2.01 -4.62
N ARG A 194 2.08 -0.92 -3.87
CA ARG A 194 0.88 -0.22 -3.37
C ARG A 194 0.67 1.06 -4.18
N SER A 195 -0.51 1.68 -4.04
CA SER A 195 -0.82 2.96 -4.67
C SER A 195 -0.66 2.94 -6.20
N LEU A 196 -1.16 1.89 -6.84
CA LEU A 196 -1.17 1.77 -8.31
C LEU A 196 -2.32 2.54 -8.97
N THR A 197 -3.31 2.96 -8.20
CA THR A 197 -4.43 3.80 -8.63
C THR A 197 -4.54 5.02 -7.71
N ASP A 198 -5.48 5.92 -8.00
CA ASP A 198 -5.82 6.98 -7.06
C ASP A 198 -6.36 6.38 -5.75
N LYS A 199 -5.79 6.82 -4.63
CA LYS A 199 -6.23 6.40 -3.29
C LYS A 199 -7.54 7.08 -2.96
N GLU A 200 -8.60 6.29 -2.83
CA GLU A 200 -9.91 6.79 -2.50
C GLU A 200 -10.17 6.69 -0.99
N VAL A 201 -10.73 7.75 -0.40
CA VAL A 201 -10.87 7.88 1.05
C VAL A 201 -12.27 8.37 1.44
N ILE A 202 -12.90 7.64 2.35
CA ILE A 202 -14.18 7.97 2.97
C ILE A 202 -13.95 8.27 4.46
N LYS A 203 -14.09 9.55 4.82
CA LYS A 203 -13.87 10.02 6.19
C LYS A 203 -15.00 9.57 7.11
N HIS A 204 -14.67 9.34 8.38
CA HIS A 204 -15.62 9.10 9.47
C HIS A 204 -16.39 10.38 9.89
N VAL A 205 -16.81 11.21 8.93
CA VAL A 205 -17.62 12.41 9.15
C VAL A 205 -18.55 12.63 7.96
N GLY A 206 -19.78 13.07 8.23
CA GLY A 206 -20.77 13.39 7.19
C GLY A 206 -21.53 12.18 6.65
N ASP A 207 -22.19 12.36 5.51
CA ASP A 207 -22.96 11.31 4.84
C ASP A 207 -22.01 10.28 4.22
N VAL A 208 -22.18 9.02 4.64
CA VAL A 208 -21.39 7.88 4.17
C VAL A 208 -21.72 7.64 2.69
N ARG A 209 -20.67 7.53 1.86
CA ARG A 209 -20.79 7.39 0.39
C ARG A 209 -21.48 6.07 0.00
N ASN A 210 -21.94 6.00 -1.24
CA ASN A 210 -22.39 4.75 -1.86
C ASN A 210 -21.19 3.81 -2.09
N PHE A 211 -20.94 2.90 -1.14
CA PHE A 211 -19.84 1.94 -1.21
C PHE A 211 -19.91 1.01 -2.42
N ARG A 212 -21.09 0.75 -3.00
CA ARG A 212 -21.18 -0.08 -4.20
C ARG A 212 -20.46 0.58 -5.38
N THR A 213 -20.85 1.81 -5.71
CA THR A 213 -20.20 2.59 -6.79
C THR A 213 -18.72 2.81 -6.51
N TRP A 214 -18.37 3.02 -5.25
CA TRP A 214 -16.97 3.14 -4.81
C TRP A 214 -16.12 1.89 -5.16
N TRP A 215 -16.67 0.69 -4.96
CA TRP A 215 -16.00 -0.56 -5.34
C TRP A 215 -15.97 -0.77 -6.86
N GLU A 216 -17.04 -0.42 -7.58
CA GLU A 216 -17.09 -0.49 -9.05
C GLU A 216 -16.01 0.42 -9.68
N GLU A 217 -15.88 1.67 -9.19
CA GLU A 217 -14.90 2.65 -9.69
C GLU A 217 -13.45 2.19 -9.49
N ILE A 218 -13.10 1.68 -8.31
CA ILE A 218 -11.72 1.25 -8.03
C ILE A 218 -11.34 -0.04 -8.77
N LEU A 219 -12.26 -1.00 -8.90
CA LEU A 219 -11.98 -2.25 -9.62
C LEU A 219 -11.75 -1.98 -11.12
N ALA A 220 -12.52 -1.06 -11.71
CA ALA A 220 -12.30 -0.64 -13.09
C ALA A 220 -10.97 0.13 -13.27
N GLN A 221 -10.54 0.94 -12.29
CA GLN A 221 -9.18 1.51 -12.32
C GLN A 221 -8.08 0.45 -12.25
N VAL A 222 -8.27 -0.59 -11.43
CA VAL A 222 -7.32 -1.70 -11.29
C VAL A 222 -7.20 -2.52 -12.58
N GLU A 223 -8.30 -2.76 -13.30
CA GLU A 223 -8.27 -3.41 -14.62
C GLU A 223 -7.45 -2.58 -15.63
N LEU A 224 -7.64 -1.25 -15.64
CA LEU A 224 -6.86 -0.35 -16.48
C LEU A 224 -5.35 -0.41 -16.17
N VAL A 225 -4.98 -0.43 -14.88
CA VAL A 225 -3.58 -0.58 -14.47
C VAL A 225 -3.01 -1.92 -14.95
N ALA A 226 -3.79 -3.00 -14.87
CA ALA A 226 -3.35 -4.33 -15.25
C ALA A 226 -2.89 -4.40 -16.72
N ASP A 227 -3.62 -3.74 -17.61
CA ASP A 227 -3.28 -3.65 -19.02
C ASP A 227 -1.96 -2.91 -19.28
N ASP A 228 -1.65 -1.88 -18.47
CA ASP A 228 -0.53 -0.97 -18.71
C ASP A 228 0.73 -1.34 -17.90
N LEU A 229 0.59 -2.04 -16.75
CA LEU A 229 1.68 -2.30 -15.81
C LEU A 229 2.83 -3.07 -16.47
N PHE A 230 2.53 -4.05 -17.33
CA PHE A 230 3.56 -4.78 -18.07
C PHE A 230 4.43 -3.85 -18.93
N GLU A 231 3.81 -2.86 -19.58
CA GLU A 231 4.50 -1.92 -20.44
C GLU A 231 5.36 -0.93 -19.63
N PHE A 232 4.88 -0.48 -18.46
CA PHE A 232 5.71 0.31 -17.53
C PHE A 232 6.92 -0.49 -17.04
N ILE A 233 6.74 -1.77 -16.68
CA ILE A 233 7.85 -2.62 -16.25
C ILE A 233 8.85 -2.81 -17.39
N ARG A 234 8.38 -3.09 -18.61
CA ARG A 234 9.26 -3.26 -19.77
C ARG A 234 10.05 -1.99 -20.06
N ASP A 235 9.40 -0.84 -20.08
CA ASP A 235 10.10 0.41 -20.37
C ASP A 235 11.09 0.78 -19.24
N ALA A 236 10.81 0.41 -17.99
CA ALA A 236 11.73 0.61 -16.88
C ALA A 236 12.94 -0.35 -16.93
N GLN A 237 12.77 -1.53 -17.55
CA GLN A 237 13.86 -2.47 -17.84
C GLN A 237 14.77 -1.99 -18.98
N ASP A 238 14.30 -1.10 -19.85
CA ASP A 238 15.08 -0.51 -20.94
C ASP A 238 15.91 0.71 -20.48
N ILE A 239 15.80 1.10 -19.21
CA ILE A 239 16.52 2.22 -18.60
C ILE A 239 17.53 1.69 -17.60
N ASP A 240 18.81 1.72 -17.97
CA ASP A 240 19.93 1.34 -17.12
C ASP A 240 20.62 2.55 -16.48
N LEU A 241 20.97 2.44 -15.20
CA LEU A 241 21.89 3.34 -14.52
C LEU A 241 23.26 2.68 -14.36
N ASP A 242 24.31 3.34 -14.86
CA ASP A 242 25.70 2.89 -14.65
C ASP A 242 26.28 3.47 -13.34
N PHE A 243 26.20 2.67 -12.28
CA PHE A 243 26.74 2.98 -10.96
C PHE A 243 28.28 3.04 -10.92
N SER A 244 28.98 2.70 -12.01
CA SER A 244 30.43 2.94 -12.13
C SER A 244 30.77 4.37 -12.59
N GLU A 245 29.81 5.06 -13.23
CA GLU A 245 29.94 6.44 -13.68
C GLU A 245 29.25 7.44 -12.73
N LEU A 246 28.28 6.97 -11.95
CA LEU A 246 27.58 7.79 -10.95
C LEU A 246 28.47 8.07 -9.73
N PRO A 247 28.32 9.25 -9.09
CA PRO A 247 29.13 9.65 -7.94
C PRO A 247 28.67 9.03 -6.62
N PHE A 248 27.73 8.09 -6.65
CA PHE A 248 27.12 7.44 -5.50
C PHE A 248 26.88 5.95 -5.77
N THR A 249 26.83 5.18 -4.70
CA THR A 249 26.49 3.75 -4.70
C THR A 249 24.97 3.51 -4.79
N VAL A 250 24.56 2.26 -5.00
CA VAL A 250 23.14 1.85 -4.98
C VAL A 250 22.49 2.17 -3.62
N THR A 251 23.21 1.99 -2.51
CA THR A 251 22.69 2.35 -1.19
C THR A 251 22.50 3.85 -1.05
N GLU A 252 23.49 4.63 -1.47
CA GLU A 252 23.40 6.09 -1.45
C GLU A 252 22.28 6.61 -2.37
N PHE A 253 22.01 5.97 -3.51
CA PHE A 253 20.86 6.27 -4.37
C PHE A 253 19.53 6.20 -3.59
N TYR A 254 19.27 5.11 -2.85
CA TYR A 254 18.07 5.02 -2.03
C TYR A 254 18.05 6.04 -0.88
N SER A 255 19.19 6.30 -0.25
CA SER A 255 19.31 7.33 0.79
C SER A 255 19.03 8.74 0.24
N LEU A 256 19.50 9.05 -0.97
CA LEU A 256 19.24 10.32 -1.68
C LEU A 256 17.76 10.47 -2.06
N LEU A 257 17.08 9.37 -2.37
CA LEU A 257 15.63 9.32 -2.54
C LEU A 257 14.86 9.51 -1.21
N GLY A 258 15.54 9.49 -0.07
CA GLY A 258 14.98 9.73 1.26
C GLY A 258 14.63 8.47 2.03
N PHE A 259 15.03 7.28 1.58
CA PHE A 259 14.90 6.06 2.37
C PHE A 259 15.81 6.14 3.60
N PRO A 260 15.34 5.73 4.79
CA PRO A 260 16.21 5.59 5.95
C PRO A 260 17.25 4.49 5.69
N ASP A 261 18.45 4.64 6.27
CA ASP A 261 19.61 3.76 6.01
C ASP A 261 19.26 2.27 6.07
N TYR A 262 18.50 1.86 7.09
CA TYR A 262 18.13 0.44 7.26
C TYR A 262 17.24 -0.11 6.12
N LEU A 263 16.49 0.73 5.41
CA LEU A 263 15.75 0.34 4.22
C LEU A 263 16.60 0.46 2.96
N ALA A 264 17.43 1.49 2.84
CA ALA A 264 18.35 1.67 1.73
C ALA A 264 19.32 0.48 1.60
N GLU A 265 19.85 -0.01 2.72
CA GLU A 265 20.68 -1.23 2.78
C GLU A 265 19.90 -2.45 2.28
N ARG A 266 18.66 -2.65 2.74
CA ARG A 266 17.83 -3.80 2.36
C ARG A 266 17.39 -3.76 0.90
N ALA A 267 17.10 -2.57 0.39
CA ALA A 267 16.78 -2.38 -1.01
C ALA A 267 17.99 -2.69 -1.88
N THR A 268 19.18 -2.26 -1.46
CA THR A 268 20.44 -2.58 -2.15
C THR A 268 20.71 -4.08 -2.18
N GLU A 269 20.59 -4.76 -1.04
CA GLU A 269 20.81 -6.21 -0.95
C GLU A 269 19.94 -6.99 -1.95
N ASP A 270 18.66 -6.62 -2.09
CA ASP A 270 17.76 -7.26 -3.05
C ASP A 270 18.04 -6.85 -4.50
N THR A 271 18.32 -5.57 -4.75
CA THR A 271 18.69 -5.06 -6.08
C THR A 271 19.94 -5.78 -6.61
N GLU A 272 21.02 -5.85 -5.83
CA GLU A 272 22.26 -6.52 -6.24
C GLU A 272 22.09 -8.03 -6.44
N ALA A 273 21.20 -8.66 -5.66
CA ALA A 273 20.92 -10.09 -5.79
C ALA A 273 20.15 -10.43 -7.07
N ASN A 274 19.38 -9.48 -7.62
CA ASN A 274 18.50 -9.68 -8.77
C ASN A 274 19.00 -8.99 -10.06
N ALA A 275 19.95 -8.06 -9.97
CA ALA A 275 20.51 -7.35 -11.12
C ALA A 275 21.29 -8.28 -12.06
N ALA A 276 21.13 -8.07 -13.37
CA ALA A 276 21.89 -8.80 -14.39
C ALA A 276 23.37 -8.39 -14.41
N SER A 277 23.65 -7.14 -14.02
CA SER A 277 24.99 -6.56 -13.91
C SER A 277 25.13 -5.84 -12.56
N PRO A 278 26.30 -5.93 -11.89
CA PRO A 278 26.52 -5.22 -10.63
C PRO A 278 26.78 -3.72 -10.81
N PHE A 279 26.87 -3.23 -12.05
CA PHE A 279 27.18 -1.82 -12.35
C PHE A 279 26.07 -1.15 -13.16
N GLU A 280 25.53 -1.85 -14.15
CA GLU A 280 24.40 -1.38 -14.97
C GLU A 280 23.13 -2.01 -14.39
N ILE A 281 22.31 -1.20 -13.73
CA ILE A 281 21.10 -1.67 -13.05
C ILE A 281 19.90 -0.93 -13.60
N ASP A 282 18.90 -1.70 -14.03
CA ASP A 282 17.68 -1.14 -14.60
C ASP A 282 16.71 -0.58 -13.54
N MET A 283 15.86 0.38 -13.94
CA MET A 283 14.89 1.03 -13.04
C MET A 283 13.88 0.04 -12.44
N TRP A 284 13.50 -1.00 -13.17
CA TRP A 284 12.61 -2.03 -12.62
C TRP A 284 13.29 -2.80 -11.48
N THR A 285 14.56 -3.18 -11.62
CA THR A 285 15.33 -3.84 -10.57
C THR A 285 15.48 -2.92 -9.35
N LEU A 286 15.73 -1.62 -9.55
CA LEU A 286 15.77 -0.63 -8.46
C LEU A 286 14.41 -0.48 -7.75
N HIS A 287 13.30 -0.44 -8.49
CA HIS A 287 11.95 -0.42 -7.94
C HIS A 287 11.63 -1.71 -7.16
N SER A 288 12.00 -2.87 -7.70
CA SER A 288 11.81 -4.17 -7.05
C SER A 288 12.54 -4.22 -5.70
N GLY A 289 13.78 -3.74 -5.63
CA GLY A 289 14.52 -3.65 -4.36
C GLY A 289 13.87 -2.69 -3.35
N ALA A 290 13.36 -1.54 -3.80
CA ALA A 290 12.64 -0.60 -2.94
C ALA A 290 11.37 -1.24 -2.34
N THR A 291 10.55 -1.88 -3.17
CA THR A 291 9.33 -2.55 -2.72
C THR A 291 9.62 -3.77 -1.84
N TYR A 292 10.72 -4.50 -2.08
CA TYR A 292 11.21 -5.56 -1.20
C TYR A 292 11.51 -5.02 0.21
N ALA A 293 12.31 -3.95 0.29
CA ALA A 293 12.67 -3.34 1.56
C ALA A 293 11.42 -2.88 2.34
N LEU A 294 10.47 -2.25 1.66
CA LEU A 294 9.22 -1.78 2.27
C LEU A 294 8.33 -2.92 2.74
N THR A 295 8.21 -3.98 1.94
CA THR A 295 7.36 -5.13 2.26
C THR A 295 7.90 -5.88 3.48
N HIS A 296 9.19 -6.20 3.48
CA HIS A 296 9.77 -7.14 4.43
C HIS A 296 10.42 -6.48 5.64
N PHE A 297 10.95 -5.26 5.50
CA PHE A 297 11.82 -4.66 6.52
C PHE A 297 11.29 -3.36 7.14
N PHE A 298 10.25 -2.73 6.58
CA PHE A 298 9.68 -1.52 7.17
C PHE A 298 9.22 -1.74 8.61
N GLN A 299 9.69 -0.93 9.56
CA GLN A 299 9.39 -1.12 11.00
C GLN A 299 8.25 -0.21 11.51
N GLY A 300 7.76 0.69 10.66
CA GLY A 300 6.67 1.59 10.98
C GLY A 300 5.28 0.92 10.92
N LYS A 301 4.27 1.74 11.15
CA LYS A 301 2.87 1.37 10.91
C LYS A 301 2.48 1.65 9.45
N GLU A 302 1.52 0.89 8.94
CA GLU A 302 0.80 1.30 7.73
C GLU A 302 0.18 2.68 7.92
N GLY A 303 0.06 3.44 6.82
CA GLY A 303 -0.41 4.81 6.84
C GLY A 303 0.61 5.81 6.28
N ALA A 304 0.48 7.08 6.65
CA ALA A 304 1.15 8.20 5.99
C ALA A 304 2.68 8.04 5.83
N SER A 305 3.37 7.45 6.81
CA SER A 305 4.82 7.21 6.71
C SER A 305 5.17 6.15 5.67
N LEU A 306 4.40 5.07 5.58
CA LEU A 306 4.60 4.05 4.55
C LEU A 306 4.23 4.61 3.19
N ASP A 307 3.08 5.30 3.10
CA ASP A 307 2.59 5.93 1.87
C ASP A 307 3.63 6.86 1.25
N GLN A 308 4.41 7.58 2.07
CA GLN A 308 5.50 8.43 1.56
C GLN A 308 6.56 7.60 0.84
N TYR A 309 7.06 6.52 1.45
CA TYR A 309 8.09 5.69 0.82
C TYR A 309 7.57 4.88 -0.36
N VAL A 310 6.30 4.45 -0.31
CA VAL A 310 5.63 3.79 -1.44
C VAL A 310 5.59 4.72 -2.65
N ARG A 311 5.24 6.00 -2.48
CA ARG A 311 5.27 6.97 -3.59
C ARG A 311 6.67 7.11 -4.18
N VAL A 312 7.70 7.21 -3.33
CA VAL A 312 9.09 7.30 -3.80
C VAL A 312 9.50 6.03 -4.54
N ALA A 313 9.11 4.84 -4.08
CA ALA A 313 9.36 3.60 -4.79
C ALA A 313 8.64 3.60 -6.16
N ASN A 314 7.36 3.94 -6.19
CA ASN A 314 6.57 4.00 -7.42
C ASN A 314 7.13 5.01 -8.42
N ASP A 315 7.68 6.15 -7.98
CA ASP A 315 8.35 7.10 -8.88
C ASP A 315 9.49 6.44 -9.65
N ILE A 316 10.24 5.48 -9.06
CA ILE A 316 11.31 4.76 -9.77
C ILE A 316 10.75 4.01 -10.99
N LEU A 317 9.55 3.44 -10.86
CA LEU A 317 8.88 2.68 -11.93
C LEU A 317 8.14 3.58 -12.91
N PHE A 318 7.36 4.54 -12.41
CA PHE A 318 6.41 5.32 -13.23
C PHE A 318 6.95 6.68 -13.67
N ASN A 319 7.93 7.24 -12.96
CA ASN A 319 8.57 8.52 -13.27
C ASN A 319 10.11 8.47 -13.10
N PRO A 320 10.83 7.74 -13.98
CA PRO A 320 12.29 7.61 -13.89
C PRO A 320 13.04 8.94 -13.95
N GLU A 321 12.58 9.92 -14.73
CA GLU A 321 13.19 11.26 -14.82
C GLU A 321 13.10 11.99 -13.48
N GLY A 322 11.89 12.12 -12.93
CA GLY A 322 11.67 12.77 -11.65
C GLY A 322 12.39 12.08 -10.50
N THR A 323 12.65 10.77 -10.62
CA THR A 323 13.51 10.02 -9.70
C THR A 323 14.96 10.51 -9.76
N ILE A 324 15.53 10.66 -10.97
CA ILE A 324 16.90 11.17 -11.13
C ILE A 324 17.02 12.64 -10.75
N GLU A 325 16.06 13.50 -11.12
CA GLU A 325 16.03 14.91 -10.70
C GLU A 325 16.01 15.04 -9.17
N ARG A 326 15.25 14.18 -8.49
CA ARG A 326 15.23 14.16 -7.02
C ARG A 326 16.57 13.77 -6.43
N VAL A 327 17.24 12.77 -7.01
CA VAL A 327 18.57 12.33 -6.58
C VAL A 327 19.61 13.42 -6.80
N GLU A 328 19.58 14.09 -7.97
CA GLU A 328 20.43 15.23 -8.29
C GLU A 328 20.28 16.35 -7.26
N GLN A 329 19.04 16.79 -7.00
CA GLN A 329 18.73 17.84 -6.02
C GLN A 329 19.16 17.46 -4.60
N ALA A 330 18.99 16.20 -4.20
CA ALA A 330 19.42 15.73 -2.89
C ALA A 330 20.95 15.70 -2.77
N TYR A 331 21.63 15.32 -3.85
CA TYR A 331 23.10 15.28 -3.92
C TYR A 331 23.70 16.69 -3.89
N GLU A 332 23.12 17.64 -4.64
CA GLU A 332 23.49 19.07 -4.57
C GLU A 332 23.37 19.61 -3.14
N GLN A 333 22.27 19.32 -2.45
CA GLN A 333 22.06 19.75 -1.07
C GLN A 333 23.08 19.16 -0.09
N GLN A 334 23.52 17.91 -0.31
CA GLN A 334 24.59 17.30 0.47
C GLN A 334 25.91 18.03 0.26
N LEU A 335 26.28 18.32 -0.99
CA LEU A 335 27.49 19.09 -1.31
C LEU A 335 27.49 20.48 -0.67
N ASP A 336 26.38 21.21 -0.76
CA ASP A 336 26.23 22.54 -0.13
C ASP A 336 26.37 22.50 1.40
N THR A 337 25.97 21.39 2.03
CA THR A 337 26.09 21.20 3.48
C THR A 337 27.52 20.83 3.90
N GLU A 338 28.25 20.12 3.03
CA GLU A 338 29.63 19.68 3.25
C GLU A 338 30.67 20.76 2.89
N ASP A 339 30.36 21.67 1.95
CA ASP A 339 31.24 22.73 1.43
C ASP A 339 31.55 23.89 2.41
N GLY A 340 31.26 23.71 3.70
CA GLY A 340 31.73 24.58 4.77
C GLY A 340 33.26 24.64 4.95
N ASP A 341 34.04 23.78 4.26
CA ASP A 341 35.50 23.67 4.43
C ASP A 341 36.30 23.41 3.12
N GLY A 342 36.28 24.35 2.15
CA GLY A 342 37.42 24.60 1.24
C GLY A 342 37.27 24.31 -0.27
N SER A 343 38.01 25.06 -1.11
CA SER A 343 37.84 25.15 -2.58
C SER A 343 38.26 23.92 -3.42
N GLN A 344 38.50 22.75 -2.81
CA GLN A 344 38.84 21.51 -3.53
C GLN A 344 37.67 20.52 -3.61
N SER A 345 36.68 20.62 -2.71
CA SER A 345 35.44 19.83 -2.77
C SER A 345 34.56 20.27 -3.96
N SER A 346 34.53 21.57 -4.26
CA SER A 346 33.69 22.14 -5.32
C SER A 346 33.93 21.54 -6.73
N LEU A 347 35.18 21.29 -7.13
CA LEU A 347 35.49 20.73 -8.45
C LEU A 347 35.17 19.23 -8.59
N ALA A 348 35.18 18.50 -7.47
CA ALA A 348 34.76 17.09 -7.46
C ALA A 348 33.22 17.01 -7.48
N GLY A 349 32.54 17.89 -6.73
CA GLY A 349 31.09 18.07 -6.79
C GLY A 349 30.57 18.44 -8.18
N GLU A 350 31.18 19.43 -8.85
CA GLU A 350 30.82 19.82 -10.22
C GLU A 350 30.93 18.66 -11.23
N ARG A 351 31.94 17.80 -11.10
CA ARG A 351 32.09 16.63 -11.99
C ARG A 351 31.09 15.52 -11.69
N ALA A 352 30.75 15.35 -10.42
CA ALA A 352 29.75 14.41 -9.97
C ALA A 352 28.37 14.80 -10.52
N LEU A 353 27.98 16.08 -10.38
CA LEU A 353 26.74 16.62 -10.94
C LEU A 353 26.68 16.48 -12.46
N ALA A 354 27.77 16.82 -13.18
CA ALA A 354 27.84 16.63 -14.63
C ALA A 354 27.75 15.16 -15.09
N SER A 355 27.90 14.19 -14.19
CA SER A 355 27.68 12.77 -14.49
C SER A 355 26.21 12.39 -14.28
N ILE A 356 25.54 12.96 -13.27
CA ILE A 356 24.09 12.81 -13.06
C ILE A 356 23.31 13.52 -14.17
N GLU A 357 23.68 14.76 -14.54
CA GLU A 357 23.07 15.52 -15.63
C GLU A 357 23.13 14.75 -16.96
N ARG A 358 24.25 14.06 -17.24
CA ARG A 358 24.41 13.25 -18.46
C ARG A 358 23.43 12.09 -18.48
N VAL A 359 23.26 11.40 -17.34
CA VAL A 359 22.25 10.34 -17.22
C VAL A 359 20.86 10.92 -17.48
N ASN A 360 20.54 12.10 -16.95
CA ASN A 360 19.27 12.76 -17.21
C ASN A 360 19.07 13.10 -18.70
N GLU A 361 20.10 13.60 -19.39
CA GLU A 361 20.07 13.85 -20.84
C GLU A 361 19.84 12.56 -21.65
N ASP A 362 20.50 11.46 -21.26
CA ASP A 362 20.35 10.16 -21.94
C ASP A 362 18.96 9.56 -21.72
N LEU A 363 18.34 9.83 -20.55
CA LEU A 363 16.98 9.41 -20.23
C LEU A 363 15.92 10.13 -21.06
N GLN A 364 16.14 11.39 -21.45
CA GLN A 364 15.14 12.24 -22.09
C GLN A 364 14.48 11.61 -23.32
N ALA A 365 15.20 10.75 -24.06
CA ALA A 365 14.66 10.02 -25.21
C ALA A 365 13.60 8.95 -24.83
N ASN A 366 13.71 8.37 -23.63
CA ASN A 366 12.79 7.36 -23.11
C ASN A 366 11.67 7.99 -22.25
N VAL A 367 11.92 9.16 -21.67
CA VAL A 367 10.98 9.89 -20.80
C VAL A 367 9.71 10.31 -21.51
N GLU A 368 9.80 10.81 -22.75
CA GLU A 368 8.61 11.22 -23.51
C GLU A 368 7.58 10.08 -23.63
N GLN A 369 8.04 8.82 -23.67
CA GLN A 369 7.19 7.65 -23.72
C GLN A 369 6.51 7.34 -22.37
N PHE A 370 7.23 7.53 -21.26
CA PHE A 370 6.70 7.38 -19.91
C PHE A 370 5.62 8.43 -19.61
N GLU A 371 5.92 9.71 -19.82
CA GLU A 371 4.98 10.80 -19.58
C GLU A 371 3.70 10.64 -20.41
N ALA A 372 3.85 10.24 -21.69
CA ALA A 372 2.71 9.99 -22.55
C ALA A 372 1.84 8.83 -22.04
N ARG A 373 2.45 7.73 -21.54
CA ARG A 373 1.67 6.60 -21.01
C ARG A 373 1.01 6.96 -19.69
N GLU A 374 1.71 7.64 -18.79
CA GLU A 374 1.17 8.09 -17.51
C GLU A 374 -0.04 9.02 -17.73
N GLU A 375 0.06 9.96 -18.66
CA GLU A 375 -1.04 10.88 -18.96
C GLU A 375 -2.24 10.14 -19.57
N VAL A 376 -2.02 9.19 -20.49
CA VAL A 376 -3.10 8.36 -21.02
C VAL A 376 -3.78 7.55 -19.91
N LEU A 377 -3.01 6.92 -19.02
CA LEU A 377 -3.55 6.15 -17.89
C LEU A 377 -4.38 7.06 -16.97
N ARG A 378 -3.87 8.26 -16.65
CA ARG A 378 -4.56 9.26 -15.83
C ARG A 378 -5.86 9.76 -16.48
N GLU A 379 -5.86 10.00 -17.79
CA GLU A 379 -7.07 10.36 -18.54
C GLU A 379 -8.12 9.24 -18.50
N ARG A 380 -7.70 7.96 -18.55
CA ARG A 380 -8.63 6.82 -18.43
C ARG A 380 -9.21 6.71 -17.02
N PHE A 381 -8.42 6.93 -15.96
CA PHE A 381 -8.96 6.97 -14.59
C PHE A 381 -10.08 8.00 -14.45
N GLN A 382 -9.87 9.22 -14.96
CA GLN A 382 -10.91 10.26 -14.92
C GLN A 382 -12.19 9.88 -15.69
N GLN A 383 -12.11 9.00 -16.70
CA GLN A 383 -13.29 8.54 -17.43
C GLN A 383 -14.11 7.51 -16.67
N VAL A 384 -13.48 6.74 -15.77
CA VAL A 384 -14.15 5.71 -14.96
C VAL A 384 -14.81 6.29 -13.71
N THR A 385 -14.26 7.38 -13.16
CA THR A 385 -14.80 8.06 -11.96
C THR A 385 -15.95 9.06 -12.26
N ASN A 386 -16.35 9.21 -13.53
CA ASN A 386 -17.42 10.13 -13.97
C ASN A 386 -18.66 9.38 -14.45
#